data_AF-A0A2E6VY64-F1
#
_entry.id   AF-A0A2E6VY64-F1
#
_cell.length_a   1.000
_cell.length_b   1.000
_cell.length_c   1.000
_cell.angle_alpha   90.00
_cell.angle_beta   90.00
_cell.angle_gamma   90.00
#
_symmetry.space_group_name_H-M   'P 1'
#
loop_
_entity.id
_entity.type
_entity.pdbx_description
1 polymer ?
#
loop_
_entity_poly.entity_id
_entity_poly.type
_entity_poly.pdbx_seq_one_letter_code
_entity_poly.pdbx_strand_id
1 'polypeptide(L)'
;MEFLNNKMQYLIAGAGPSGVTAAEALRKHDPTSSITIIDGEEETPYGRMALPYFLTGQISEKALRLRKKKNHFDKLHIECLKDRVEEISPKQNIITLNDTGQLSFDRLLLATGSIPINPPIPGVSGSNIHHCWTLDDARKILKGLGQSTEVVLIGAGFIGCIIMEALSLSGAKLTVLEIENRMVPRMMDKAAGDLIKKWCLGRGVSVLTSTRVIGIEDYKNKKTVILENGKTIQADIIVVATGVKPNTSFLEGSSIKVDHGVIVNNKLESNIQNIYAAGDVAQGPDFLTSGWSVHAVQPTGVEHGRVAALGMTGQEINYRGSLNMNVLDTLGLVSCSFGLWEGIEGGQQVKRLDEENFRYTVLNFDEDRLIGALLVGRTENIGVVRGLIQTSLRLGPWKDRLMVDPNEIVAAYIESTTAYSHIHMFRKSRRKNAAIRENLEDSLQKSPDKIRVSGSNKEEKVPIGEKIKSLDIDELGDPNIEKIKIRLKLYAMLSKYLPNYAEKNEAVLKIAVKTNVQSILEAYNVPNEYCHLVLVNGHYAAPSERRKIILKEGDVVAVWPPVAGG
;
A
#
# COMPACT_ATOMS: atom_id res chain seq x y z
N MET A 1 -34.85 -35.78 -20.65
CA MET A 1 -34.16 -35.40 -19.40
C MET A 1 -33.03 -34.47 -19.80
N GLU A 2 -33.28 -33.16 -19.76
CA GLU A 2 -32.21 -32.17 -19.85
C GLU A 2 -31.31 -32.35 -18.64
N PHE A 3 -30.04 -32.70 -18.86
CA PHE A 3 -29.02 -32.49 -17.84
C PHE A 3 -28.93 -30.97 -17.64
N LEU A 4 -29.64 -30.45 -16.63
CA LEU A 4 -29.39 -29.12 -16.09
C LEU A 4 -27.91 -29.10 -15.71
N ASN A 5 -27.11 -28.50 -16.59
CA ASN A 5 -25.68 -28.32 -16.41
C ASN A 5 -25.54 -27.28 -15.29
N ASN A 6 -25.61 -27.73 -14.04
CA ASN A 6 -25.73 -26.85 -12.88
C ASN A 6 -24.39 -26.13 -12.70
N LYS A 7 -24.28 -24.96 -13.31
CA LYS A 7 -23.10 -24.10 -13.26
C LYS A 7 -22.85 -23.73 -11.81
N MET A 8 -21.59 -23.82 -11.37
CA MET A 8 -21.17 -23.37 -10.05
C MET A 8 -21.63 -21.92 -9.82
N GLN A 9 -22.31 -21.67 -8.70
CA GLN A 9 -22.84 -20.37 -8.31
C GLN A 9 -21.95 -19.73 -7.24
N TYR A 10 -21.15 -18.75 -7.66
CA TYR A 10 -20.36 -17.93 -6.76
C TYR A 10 -21.11 -16.63 -6.43
N LEU A 11 -21.35 -16.40 -5.14
CA LEU A 11 -21.82 -15.11 -4.64
C LEU A 11 -20.70 -14.37 -3.91
N ILE A 12 -20.62 -13.06 -4.12
CA ILE A 12 -19.65 -12.18 -3.47
C ILE A 12 -20.40 -11.03 -2.83
N ALA A 13 -20.40 -10.96 -1.50
CA ALA A 13 -20.99 -9.86 -0.75
C ALA A 13 -19.97 -8.73 -0.59
N GLY A 14 -20.07 -7.69 -1.40
CA GLY A 14 -19.22 -6.48 -1.37
C GLY A 14 -18.42 -6.28 -2.65
N ALA A 15 -18.49 -5.07 -3.21
CA ALA A 15 -17.81 -4.73 -4.47
C ALA A 15 -16.56 -3.85 -4.29
N GLY A 16 -15.92 -3.93 -3.13
CA GLY A 16 -14.61 -3.32 -2.90
C GLY A 16 -13.47 -4.01 -3.67
N PRO A 17 -12.21 -3.58 -3.49
CA PRO A 17 -11.05 -4.19 -4.13
C PRO A 17 -10.98 -5.72 -3.97
N SER A 18 -11.30 -6.24 -2.78
CA SER A 18 -11.31 -7.68 -2.50
C SER A 18 -12.33 -8.43 -3.37
N GLY A 19 -13.57 -7.97 -3.40
CA GLY A 19 -14.66 -8.62 -4.15
C GLY A 19 -14.45 -8.54 -5.66
N VAL A 20 -14.02 -7.39 -6.17
CA VAL A 20 -13.71 -7.22 -7.61
C VAL A 20 -12.56 -8.12 -8.03
N THR A 21 -11.48 -8.18 -7.25
CA THR A 21 -10.35 -9.07 -7.54
C THR A 21 -10.77 -10.54 -7.47
N ALA A 22 -11.61 -10.91 -6.51
CA ALA A 22 -12.13 -12.28 -6.41
C ALA A 22 -12.97 -12.66 -7.63
N ALA A 23 -13.91 -11.82 -8.04
CA ALA A 23 -14.78 -12.08 -9.19
C ALA A 23 -13.99 -12.30 -10.49
N GLU A 24 -12.95 -11.50 -10.72
CA GLU A 24 -12.07 -11.65 -11.88
C GLU A 24 -11.23 -12.93 -11.81
N ALA A 25 -10.73 -13.27 -10.62
CA ALA A 25 -9.99 -14.49 -10.40
C ALA A 25 -10.88 -15.73 -10.59
N LEU A 26 -12.13 -15.70 -10.10
CA LEU A 26 -13.12 -16.75 -10.31
C LEU A 26 -13.41 -16.92 -11.80
N ARG A 27 -13.74 -15.85 -12.53
CA ARG A 27 -14.01 -15.96 -13.98
C ARG A 27 -12.82 -16.52 -14.75
N LYS A 28 -11.59 -16.20 -14.33
CA LYS A 28 -10.37 -16.72 -14.97
C LYS A 28 -10.19 -18.23 -14.74
N HIS A 29 -10.52 -18.75 -13.56
CA HIS A 29 -10.25 -20.14 -13.19
C HIS A 29 -11.46 -21.07 -13.30
N ASP A 30 -12.67 -20.52 -13.36
CA ASP A 30 -13.91 -21.21 -13.62
C ASP A 30 -14.75 -20.44 -14.67
N PRO A 31 -14.41 -20.58 -15.96
CA PRO A 31 -14.99 -19.78 -17.03
C PRO A 31 -16.48 -20.04 -17.28
N THR A 32 -17.04 -21.15 -16.80
CA THR A 32 -18.44 -21.54 -17.06
C THR A 32 -19.39 -21.21 -15.91
N SER A 33 -18.87 -20.86 -14.73
CA SER A 33 -19.62 -20.49 -13.54
C SER A 33 -20.53 -19.27 -13.68
N SER A 34 -21.51 -19.17 -12.78
CA SER A 34 -22.24 -17.94 -12.48
C SER A 34 -21.53 -17.17 -11.38
N ILE A 35 -21.35 -15.86 -11.56
CA ILE A 35 -20.66 -14.99 -10.59
C ILE A 35 -21.51 -13.73 -10.42
N THR A 36 -21.98 -13.51 -9.20
CA THR A 36 -22.75 -12.32 -8.84
C THR A 36 -22.04 -11.59 -7.68
N ILE A 37 -21.73 -10.31 -7.91
CA ILE A 37 -21.27 -9.38 -6.89
C ILE A 37 -22.49 -8.61 -6.38
N ILE A 38 -22.68 -8.57 -5.07
CA ILE A 38 -23.74 -7.80 -4.41
C ILE A 38 -23.11 -6.60 -3.74
N ASP A 39 -23.65 -5.42 -3.98
CA ASP A 39 -23.11 -4.17 -3.49
C ASP A 39 -24.21 -3.29 -2.90
N GLY A 40 -24.03 -2.90 -1.63
CA GLY A 40 -24.97 -2.04 -0.92
C GLY A 40 -24.84 -0.56 -1.24
N GLU A 41 -23.93 -0.18 -2.14
CA GLU A 41 -23.79 1.17 -2.69
C GLU A 41 -24.27 1.22 -4.15
N GLU A 42 -24.95 2.29 -4.53
CA GLU A 42 -25.47 2.52 -5.90
C GLU A 42 -24.36 2.72 -6.96
N GLU A 43 -23.13 2.95 -6.51
CA GLU A 43 -22.03 3.40 -7.35
C GLU A 43 -21.33 2.26 -8.09
N THR A 44 -20.71 2.54 -9.24
CA THR A 44 -19.79 1.56 -9.85
C THR A 44 -18.63 1.29 -8.89
N PRO A 45 -18.16 0.03 -8.74
CA PRO A 45 -17.06 -0.33 -7.85
C PRO A 45 -15.87 0.63 -7.94
N TYR A 46 -15.47 1.20 -6.80
CA TYR A 46 -14.49 2.28 -6.73
C TYR A 46 -13.50 2.11 -5.57
N GLY A 47 -12.34 2.77 -5.68
CA GLY A 47 -11.30 2.77 -4.66
C GLY A 47 -11.58 3.80 -3.58
N ARG A 48 -12.11 3.37 -2.43
CA ARG A 48 -12.42 4.24 -1.27
C ARG A 48 -11.21 5.05 -0.78
N MET A 49 -10.01 4.46 -0.82
CA MET A 49 -8.76 5.14 -0.45
C MET A 49 -8.43 6.35 -1.32
N ALA A 50 -9.06 6.48 -2.50
CA ALA A 50 -8.82 7.60 -3.39
C ALA A 50 -9.79 8.79 -3.19
N LEU A 51 -10.80 8.67 -2.31
CA LEU A 51 -11.76 9.74 -2.04
C LEU A 51 -11.10 11.07 -1.63
N PRO A 52 -10.03 11.10 -0.82
CA PRO A 52 -9.35 12.36 -0.48
C PRO A 52 -8.72 13.07 -1.70
N TYR A 53 -8.22 12.34 -2.69
CA TYR A 53 -7.74 12.94 -3.94
C TYR A 53 -8.89 13.47 -4.81
N PHE A 54 -10.07 12.87 -4.71
CA PHE A 54 -11.27 13.40 -5.33
C PHE A 54 -11.74 14.69 -4.65
N LEU A 55 -11.70 14.75 -3.30
CA LEU A 55 -12.03 15.96 -2.54
C LEU A 55 -11.13 17.16 -2.90
N THR A 56 -9.86 16.92 -3.24
CA THR A 56 -8.91 17.97 -3.66
C THR A 56 -8.99 18.31 -5.15
N GLY A 57 -9.83 17.63 -5.93
CA GLY A 57 -9.90 17.79 -7.37
C GLY A 57 -8.69 17.25 -8.14
N GLN A 58 -7.76 16.55 -7.49
CA GLN A 58 -6.60 15.93 -8.14
C GLN A 58 -6.99 14.80 -9.10
N ILE A 59 -8.11 14.12 -8.80
CA ILE A 59 -8.69 13.12 -9.67
C ILE A 59 -10.18 13.39 -9.90
N SER A 60 -10.66 13.04 -11.10
CA SER A 60 -12.09 13.03 -11.38
C SER A 60 -12.80 11.89 -10.66
N GLU A 61 -14.11 12.02 -10.44
CA GLU A 61 -14.93 10.93 -9.88
C GLU A 61 -14.81 9.63 -10.71
N LYS A 62 -14.74 9.75 -12.04
CA LYS A 62 -14.56 8.60 -12.94
C LYS A 62 -13.23 7.85 -12.67
N ALA A 63 -12.20 8.55 -12.21
CA ALA A 63 -10.91 7.94 -11.90
C ALA A 63 -10.92 7.14 -10.59
N LEU A 64 -11.95 7.29 -9.75
CA LEU A 64 -12.15 6.45 -8.57
C LEU A 64 -12.50 5.00 -8.93
N ARG A 65 -13.11 4.78 -10.11
CA ARG A 65 -13.58 3.45 -10.52
C ARG A 65 -12.42 2.46 -10.56
N LEU A 66 -12.61 1.31 -9.91
CA LEU A 66 -11.62 0.22 -9.90
C LEU A 66 -11.34 -0.28 -11.31
N ARG A 67 -12.34 -0.21 -12.21
CA ARG A 67 -12.21 -0.57 -13.62
C ARG A 67 -12.70 0.58 -14.51
N LYS A 68 -11.84 1.01 -15.44
CA LYS A 68 -12.07 2.22 -16.26
C LYS A 68 -13.16 2.04 -17.31
N LYS A 69 -13.35 0.82 -17.83
CA LYS A 69 -14.32 0.52 -18.89
C LYS A 69 -15.67 0.19 -18.24
N LYS A 70 -16.74 0.85 -18.70
CA LYS A 70 -18.11 0.65 -18.16
C LYS A 70 -18.59 -0.80 -18.32
N ASN A 71 -18.28 -1.43 -19.45
CA ASN A 71 -18.67 -2.82 -19.78
C ASN A 71 -17.66 -3.88 -19.30
N HIS A 72 -16.84 -3.56 -18.29
CA HIS A 72 -15.82 -4.50 -17.81
C HIS A 72 -16.44 -5.78 -17.26
N PHE A 73 -17.44 -5.66 -16.38
CA PHE A 73 -18.12 -6.80 -15.77
C PHE A 73 -18.99 -7.56 -16.78
N ASP A 74 -19.70 -6.85 -17.67
CA ASP A 74 -20.50 -7.47 -18.75
C ASP A 74 -19.65 -8.39 -19.64
N LYS A 75 -18.44 -7.94 -20.03
CA LYS A 75 -17.50 -8.73 -20.84
C LYS A 75 -16.98 -9.98 -20.15
N LEU A 76 -17.00 -9.97 -18.82
CA LEU A 76 -16.62 -11.09 -17.99
C LEU A 76 -17.83 -11.91 -17.55
N HIS A 77 -19.05 -11.57 -18.01
CA HIS A 77 -20.29 -12.20 -17.54
C HIS A 77 -20.36 -12.25 -16.00
N ILE A 78 -19.99 -11.16 -15.36
CA ILE A 78 -20.11 -10.96 -13.91
C ILE A 78 -21.32 -10.07 -13.70
N GLU A 79 -22.31 -10.59 -12.98
CA GLU A 79 -23.48 -9.81 -12.57
C GLU A 79 -23.11 -8.92 -11.39
N CYS A 80 -23.56 -7.66 -11.41
CA CYS A 80 -23.39 -6.74 -10.30
C CYS A 80 -24.79 -6.30 -9.83
N LEU A 81 -25.24 -6.87 -8.72
CA LEU A 81 -26.53 -6.58 -8.10
C LEU A 81 -26.39 -5.46 -7.07
N LYS A 82 -27.26 -4.45 -7.17
CA LYS A 82 -27.33 -3.33 -6.23
C LYS A 82 -28.37 -3.66 -5.16
N ASP A 83 -27.89 -4.17 -4.04
CA ASP A 83 -28.72 -4.62 -2.93
C ASP A 83 -27.84 -4.81 -1.68
N ARG A 84 -28.47 -4.90 -0.52
CA ARG A 84 -27.81 -5.11 0.76
C ARG A 84 -28.09 -6.52 1.27
N VAL A 85 -27.04 -7.24 1.66
CA VAL A 85 -27.17 -8.49 2.40
C VAL A 85 -27.62 -8.18 3.84
N GLU A 86 -28.75 -8.73 4.24
CA GLU A 86 -29.33 -8.55 5.58
C GLU A 86 -29.09 -9.77 6.48
N GLU A 87 -29.08 -10.96 5.89
CA GLU A 87 -28.93 -12.21 6.63
C GLU A 87 -28.21 -13.27 5.77
N ILE A 88 -27.50 -14.17 6.44
CA ILE A 88 -26.99 -15.40 5.84
C ILE A 88 -27.55 -16.59 6.59
N SER A 89 -28.06 -17.56 5.84
CA SER A 89 -28.50 -18.88 6.32
C SER A 89 -27.55 -19.97 5.82
N PRO A 90 -26.43 -20.25 6.52
CA PRO A 90 -25.42 -21.20 6.02
C PRO A 90 -25.92 -22.63 5.82
N LYS A 91 -26.87 -23.09 6.64
CA LYS A 91 -27.43 -24.44 6.51
C LYS A 91 -28.19 -24.64 5.19
N GLN A 92 -28.70 -23.57 4.62
CA GLN A 92 -29.47 -23.58 3.38
C GLN A 92 -28.63 -23.09 2.18
N ASN A 93 -27.41 -22.60 2.43
CA ASN A 93 -26.59 -21.86 1.46
C ASN A 93 -27.37 -20.72 0.77
N ILE A 94 -28.08 -19.94 1.58
CA ILE A 94 -28.89 -18.80 1.13
C ILE A 94 -28.41 -17.52 1.80
N ILE A 95 -28.43 -16.42 1.06
CA ILE A 95 -28.40 -15.07 1.61
C ILE A 95 -29.76 -14.40 1.41
N THR A 96 -30.16 -13.57 2.37
CA THR A 96 -31.33 -12.70 2.24
C THR A 96 -30.86 -11.29 1.94
N LEU A 97 -31.41 -10.71 0.89
CA LEU A 97 -31.19 -9.35 0.44
C LEU A 97 -32.38 -8.46 0.82
N ASN A 98 -32.12 -7.17 0.99
CA ASN A 98 -33.12 -6.19 1.38
C ASN A 98 -34.26 -6.06 0.36
N ASP A 99 -33.93 -5.95 -0.94
CA ASP A 99 -34.93 -5.65 -1.97
C ASP A 99 -35.26 -6.85 -2.87
N THR A 100 -34.26 -7.67 -3.22
CA THR A 100 -34.37 -8.75 -4.20
C THR A 100 -34.87 -10.08 -3.60
N GLY A 101 -34.87 -10.20 -2.26
CA GLY A 101 -35.25 -11.42 -1.56
C GLY A 101 -34.07 -12.40 -1.40
N GLN A 102 -34.28 -13.69 -1.66
CA GLN A 102 -33.30 -14.73 -1.35
C GLN A 102 -32.50 -15.20 -2.58
N LEU A 103 -31.18 -15.37 -2.41
CA LEU A 103 -30.30 -15.97 -3.41
C LEU A 103 -29.57 -17.18 -2.81
N SER A 104 -29.52 -18.28 -3.57
CA SER A 104 -28.70 -19.46 -3.24
C SER A 104 -27.26 -19.31 -3.73
N PHE A 105 -26.32 -20.00 -3.09
CA PHE A 105 -24.94 -20.09 -3.54
C PHE A 105 -24.37 -21.50 -3.39
N ASP A 106 -23.40 -21.84 -4.23
CA ASP A 106 -22.53 -23.00 -3.98
C ASP A 106 -21.32 -22.60 -3.14
N ARG A 107 -20.83 -21.37 -3.32
CA ARG A 107 -19.71 -20.78 -2.58
C ARG A 107 -19.95 -19.28 -2.38
N LEU A 108 -19.74 -18.81 -1.16
CA LEU A 108 -19.94 -17.42 -0.77
C LEU A 108 -18.62 -16.77 -0.32
N LEU A 109 -18.33 -15.58 -0.83
CA LEU A 109 -17.26 -14.72 -0.32
C LEU A 109 -17.84 -13.50 0.40
N LEU A 110 -17.48 -13.35 1.67
CA LEU A 110 -17.73 -12.15 2.46
C LEU A 110 -16.61 -11.14 2.20
N ALA A 111 -16.90 -10.09 1.44
CA ALA A 111 -15.99 -9.00 1.08
C ALA A 111 -16.57 -7.62 1.48
N THR A 112 -17.33 -7.58 2.57
CA THR A 112 -18.16 -6.45 3.02
C THR A 112 -17.37 -5.30 3.65
N GLY A 113 -16.05 -5.45 3.78
CA GLY A 113 -15.13 -4.41 4.23
C GLY A 113 -15.40 -3.94 5.67
N SER A 114 -15.29 -2.63 5.88
CA SER A 114 -15.52 -1.97 7.17
C SER A 114 -16.58 -0.89 7.07
N ILE A 115 -17.10 -0.49 8.24
CA ILE A 115 -18.00 0.66 8.42
C ILE A 115 -17.40 1.66 9.42
N PRO A 116 -17.70 2.97 9.29
CA PRO A 116 -17.21 3.98 10.21
C PRO A 116 -17.82 3.80 11.59
N ILE A 117 -17.05 4.15 12.62
CA ILE A 117 -17.50 4.16 14.00
C ILE A 117 -18.14 5.53 14.29
N ASN A 118 -19.37 5.51 14.79
CA ASN A 118 -19.98 6.67 15.40
C ASN A 118 -19.49 6.78 16.85
N PRO A 119 -18.75 7.84 17.22
CA PRO A 119 -18.38 8.04 18.61
C PRO A 119 -19.65 8.31 19.43
N PRO A 120 -19.68 7.99 20.73
CA PRO A 120 -20.85 8.22 21.59
C PRO A 120 -20.94 9.69 22.01
N ILE A 121 -21.09 10.59 21.03
CA ILE A 121 -21.20 12.04 21.22
C ILE A 121 -22.63 12.46 20.87
N PRO A 122 -23.40 13.04 21.81
CA PRO A 122 -24.71 13.60 21.49
C PRO A 122 -24.64 14.59 20.31
N GLY A 123 -25.50 14.39 19.31
CA GLY A 123 -25.57 15.26 18.12
C GLY A 123 -24.55 14.96 17.01
N VAL A 124 -23.75 13.89 17.10
CA VAL A 124 -22.73 13.50 16.09
C VAL A 124 -23.30 12.84 14.83
N SER A 125 -24.50 13.23 14.43
CA SER A 125 -25.17 12.76 13.23
C SER A 125 -26.14 13.82 12.72
N GLY A 126 -26.35 13.89 11.41
CA GLY A 126 -27.33 14.80 10.80
C GLY A 126 -26.72 15.61 9.66
N SER A 127 -27.36 16.75 9.35
CA SER A 127 -26.90 17.66 8.31
C SER A 127 -25.48 18.16 8.57
N ASN A 128 -24.66 18.27 7.53
CA ASN A 128 -23.28 18.77 7.58
C ASN A 128 -22.31 17.98 8.49
N ILE A 129 -22.67 16.76 8.88
CA ILE A 129 -21.80 15.83 9.62
C ILE A 129 -21.58 14.60 8.75
N HIS A 130 -20.32 14.31 8.40
CA HIS A 130 -19.96 13.28 7.42
C HIS A 130 -18.76 12.45 7.88
N HIS A 131 -18.66 11.18 7.45
CA HIS A 131 -17.50 10.35 7.76
C HIS A 131 -16.37 10.42 6.72
N CYS A 132 -16.67 10.94 5.51
CA CYS A 132 -15.80 10.78 4.35
C CYS A 132 -15.44 9.31 4.08
N TRP A 133 -16.40 8.40 4.30
CA TRP A 133 -16.21 6.97 4.09
C TRP A 133 -16.71 6.56 2.71
N THR A 134 -17.87 7.04 2.27
CA THR A 134 -18.46 6.69 0.96
C THR A 134 -18.23 7.79 -0.08
N LEU A 135 -18.45 7.47 -1.36
CA LEU A 135 -18.48 8.49 -2.42
C LEU A 135 -19.58 9.54 -2.18
N ASP A 136 -20.72 9.12 -1.64
CA ASP A 136 -21.79 10.03 -1.24
C ASP A 136 -21.35 11.00 -0.12
N ASP A 137 -20.61 10.51 0.90
CA ASP A 137 -20.00 11.39 1.90
C ASP A 137 -19.08 12.42 1.25
N ALA A 138 -18.22 11.97 0.33
CA ALA A 138 -17.28 12.86 -0.35
C ALA A 138 -18.00 13.94 -1.18
N ARG A 139 -19.06 13.57 -1.91
CA ARG A 139 -19.90 14.54 -2.65
C ARG A 139 -20.59 15.54 -1.72
N LYS A 140 -21.11 15.09 -0.58
CA LYS A 140 -21.75 15.96 0.43
C LYS A 140 -20.77 16.93 1.06
N ILE A 141 -19.56 16.46 1.42
CA ILE A 141 -18.47 17.31 1.91
C ILE A 141 -18.11 18.34 0.85
N LEU A 142 -17.85 17.90 -0.39
CA LEU A 142 -17.45 18.79 -1.48
C LEU A 142 -18.47 19.89 -1.76
N LYS A 143 -19.78 19.60 -1.61
CA LYS A 143 -20.86 20.58 -1.80
C LYS A 143 -20.82 21.74 -0.81
N GLY A 144 -20.37 21.50 0.43
CA GLY A 144 -20.24 22.54 1.45
C GLY A 144 -18.82 23.11 1.60
N LEU A 145 -17.82 22.46 0.98
CA LEU A 145 -16.41 22.81 1.14
C LEU A 145 -16.04 23.97 0.20
N GLY A 146 -15.32 24.95 0.72
CA GLY A 146 -14.85 26.10 -0.04
C GLY A 146 -13.80 26.91 0.72
N GLN A 147 -13.38 28.01 0.10
CA GLN A 147 -12.41 28.93 0.69
C GLN A 147 -12.95 29.48 2.01
N SER A 148 -12.16 29.38 3.09
CA SER A 148 -12.51 29.85 4.43
C SER A 148 -13.68 29.16 5.13
N THR A 149 -14.25 28.08 4.57
CA THR A 149 -15.24 27.24 5.27
C THR A 149 -14.64 26.74 6.59
N GLU A 150 -15.37 26.87 7.70
CA GLU A 150 -14.93 26.39 9.01
C GLU A 150 -15.21 24.89 9.11
N VAL A 151 -14.15 24.09 9.18
CA VAL A 151 -14.27 22.63 9.23
C VAL A 151 -13.67 22.11 10.52
N VAL A 152 -14.44 21.29 11.24
CA VAL A 152 -13.93 20.51 12.36
C VAL A 152 -13.77 19.05 11.94
N LEU A 153 -12.56 18.53 12.05
CA LEU A 153 -12.25 17.11 11.89
C LEU A 153 -12.13 16.47 13.28
N ILE A 154 -12.99 15.50 13.59
CA ILE A 154 -12.95 14.72 14.83
C ILE A 154 -12.21 13.41 14.55
N GLY A 155 -11.02 13.27 15.15
CA GLY A 155 -10.11 12.15 14.98
C GLY A 155 -8.89 12.51 14.13
N ALA A 156 -7.70 12.33 14.70
CA ALA A 156 -6.40 12.52 14.05
C ALA A 156 -5.65 11.19 13.86
N GLY A 157 -6.41 10.12 13.61
CA GLY A 157 -5.88 8.82 13.20
C GLY A 157 -5.46 8.79 11.73
N PHE A 158 -5.06 7.62 11.24
CA PHE A 158 -4.58 7.41 9.87
C PHE A 158 -5.53 8.00 8.80
N ILE A 159 -6.80 7.58 8.82
CA ILE A 159 -7.82 8.08 7.88
C ILE A 159 -8.05 9.60 8.07
N GLY A 160 -8.09 10.06 9.31
CA GLY A 160 -8.23 11.48 9.65
C GLY A 160 -7.13 12.34 9.03
N CYS A 161 -5.87 11.92 9.10
CA CYS A 161 -4.75 12.64 8.49
C CYS A 161 -4.83 12.72 6.96
N ILE A 162 -5.29 11.67 6.27
CA ILE A 162 -5.47 11.72 4.81
C ILE A 162 -6.58 12.70 4.44
N ILE A 163 -7.70 12.69 5.18
CA ILE A 163 -8.81 13.63 4.98
C ILE A 163 -8.36 15.06 5.32
N MET A 164 -7.58 15.24 6.39
CA MET A 164 -7.05 16.53 6.84
C MET A 164 -6.27 17.21 5.73
N GLU A 165 -5.41 16.48 5.02
CA GLU A 165 -4.70 17.01 3.87
C GLU A 165 -5.67 17.52 2.80
N ALA A 166 -6.71 16.75 2.48
CA ALA A 166 -7.69 17.15 1.49
C ALA A 166 -8.46 18.41 1.88
N LEU A 167 -8.89 18.50 3.15
CA LEU A 167 -9.61 19.66 3.68
C LEU A 167 -8.70 20.89 3.79
N SER A 168 -7.43 20.72 4.14
CA SER A 168 -6.48 21.83 4.22
C SER A 168 -6.18 22.40 2.82
N LEU A 169 -6.01 21.54 1.82
CA LEU A 169 -5.72 21.95 0.44
C LEU A 169 -6.91 22.63 -0.25
N SER A 170 -8.13 22.45 0.25
CA SER A 170 -9.32 23.15 -0.27
C SER A 170 -9.41 24.61 0.18
N GLY A 171 -8.49 25.09 1.02
CA GLY A 171 -8.52 26.44 1.58
C GLY A 171 -9.47 26.62 2.77
N ALA A 172 -9.95 25.52 3.36
CA ALA A 172 -10.81 25.55 4.55
C ALA A 172 -10.03 25.97 5.81
N LYS A 173 -10.72 26.58 6.76
CA LYS A 173 -10.20 26.82 8.12
C LYS A 173 -10.39 25.56 8.94
N LEU A 174 -9.33 24.74 8.99
CA LEU A 174 -9.40 23.40 9.57
C LEU A 174 -8.97 23.39 11.04
N THR A 175 -9.85 22.86 11.90
CA THR A 175 -9.53 22.47 13.28
C THR A 175 -9.68 20.97 13.45
N VAL A 176 -8.63 20.32 13.96
CA VAL A 176 -8.56 18.89 14.18
C VAL A 176 -8.62 18.63 15.68
N LEU A 177 -9.52 17.75 16.10
CA LEU A 177 -9.72 17.36 17.50
C LEU A 177 -9.34 15.89 17.66
N GLU A 178 -8.43 15.61 18.59
CA GLU A 178 -8.00 14.25 18.93
C GLU A 178 -8.11 14.06 20.44
N ILE A 179 -8.78 12.98 20.83
CA ILE A 179 -8.99 12.63 22.23
C ILE A 179 -7.69 12.14 22.88
N GLU A 180 -6.85 11.44 22.12
CA GLU A 180 -5.55 10.97 22.57
C GLU A 180 -4.53 12.11 22.66
N ASN A 181 -3.44 11.85 23.39
CA ASN A 181 -2.44 12.87 23.68
C ASN A 181 -1.52 13.26 22.50
N ARG A 182 -1.68 12.62 21.33
CA ARG A 182 -0.79 12.74 20.17
C ARG A 182 -1.53 12.50 18.85
N MET A 183 -0.93 12.93 17.74
CA MET A 183 -1.38 12.57 16.40
C MET A 183 -1.13 11.08 16.11
N VAL A 184 -2.01 10.49 15.29
CA VAL A 184 -1.90 9.12 14.76
C VAL A 184 -1.59 8.05 15.83
N PRO A 185 -2.32 8.02 16.95
CA PRO A 185 -1.93 7.30 18.17
C PRO A 185 -1.80 5.77 18.01
N ARG A 186 -2.48 5.18 17.02
CA ARG A 186 -2.44 3.74 16.68
C ARG A 186 -1.31 3.35 15.70
N MET A 187 -0.54 4.33 15.24
CA MET A 187 0.54 4.15 14.26
C MET A 187 1.86 4.70 14.78
N MET A 188 1.82 5.69 15.66
CA MET A 188 2.97 6.49 16.05
C MET A 188 3.07 6.57 17.57
N ASP A 189 4.32 6.58 18.06
CA ASP A 189 4.61 6.96 19.43
C ASP A 189 4.44 8.47 19.64
N LYS A 190 4.59 8.91 20.90
CA LYS A 190 4.38 10.32 21.27
C LYS A 190 5.33 11.28 20.54
N ALA A 191 6.61 10.93 20.39
CA ALA A 191 7.58 11.80 19.74
C ALA A 191 7.25 12.01 18.26
N ALA A 192 6.91 10.93 17.55
CA ALA A 192 6.46 11.00 16.16
C ALA A 192 5.16 11.79 16.02
N GLY A 193 4.16 11.53 16.87
CA GLY A 193 2.87 12.22 16.84
C GLY A 193 2.98 13.72 17.13
N ASP A 194 3.83 14.13 18.07
CA ASP A 194 4.08 15.54 18.38
C ASP A 194 4.83 16.24 17.24
N LEU A 195 5.75 15.54 16.57
CA LEU A 195 6.47 16.06 15.40
C LEU A 195 5.51 16.31 14.22
N ILE A 196 4.59 15.38 13.97
CA ILE A 196 3.52 15.53 12.98
C ILE A 196 2.59 16.68 13.36
N LYS A 197 2.21 16.81 14.64
CA LYS A 197 1.40 17.94 15.13
C LYS A 197 2.07 19.28 14.83
N LYS A 198 3.36 19.42 15.17
CA LYS A 198 4.16 20.63 14.90
C LYS A 198 4.20 20.96 13.40
N TRP A 199 4.32 19.93 12.55
CA TRP A 199 4.30 20.08 11.09
C TRP A 199 2.96 20.63 10.56
N CYS A 200 1.83 20.12 11.07
CA CYS A 200 0.50 20.58 10.72
C CYS A 200 0.24 22.03 11.17
N LEU A 201 0.65 22.38 12.40
CA LEU A 201 0.52 23.74 12.94
C LEU A 201 1.28 24.75 12.06
N GLY A 202 2.49 24.40 11.61
CA GLY A 202 3.29 25.21 10.69
C GLY A 202 2.65 25.43 9.31
N ARG A 203 1.59 24.70 8.98
CA ARG A 203 0.81 24.80 7.73
C ARG A 203 -0.57 25.41 7.92
N GLY A 204 -0.83 26.00 9.08
CA GLY A 204 -2.08 26.69 9.36
C GLY A 204 -3.25 25.78 9.74
N VAL A 205 -3.02 24.49 10.00
CA VAL A 205 -4.04 23.60 10.57
C VAL A 205 -4.01 23.72 12.09
N SER A 206 -5.17 24.01 12.70
CA SER A 206 -5.29 23.98 14.16
C SER A 206 -5.44 22.54 14.62
N VAL A 207 -4.58 22.08 15.54
CA VAL A 207 -4.59 20.70 16.03
C VAL A 207 -4.65 20.69 17.56
N LEU A 208 -5.74 20.13 18.09
CA LEU A 208 -6.01 20.01 19.53
C LEU A 208 -6.01 18.53 19.92
N THR A 209 -4.92 18.06 20.52
CA THR A 209 -4.81 16.72 21.14
C THR A 209 -5.26 16.78 22.60
N SER A 210 -5.47 15.64 23.25
CA SER A 210 -6.07 15.54 24.60
C SER A 210 -7.39 16.31 24.71
N THR A 211 -8.17 16.34 23.64
CA THR A 211 -9.35 17.19 23.51
C THR A 211 -10.58 16.33 23.24
N ARG A 212 -11.42 16.19 24.26
CA ARG A 212 -12.68 15.45 24.18
C ARG A 212 -13.82 16.36 23.75
N VAL A 213 -14.56 15.93 22.72
CA VAL A 213 -15.85 16.48 22.34
C VAL A 213 -16.94 15.80 23.16
N ILE A 214 -17.82 16.58 23.79
CA ILE A 214 -18.89 16.09 24.67
C ILE A 214 -20.29 16.33 24.10
N GLY A 215 -20.42 17.14 23.05
CA GLY A 215 -21.69 17.40 22.39
C GLY A 215 -21.53 18.21 21.11
N ILE A 216 -22.50 18.09 20.22
CA ILE A 216 -22.62 18.88 19.00
C ILE A 216 -24.06 19.41 18.94
N GLU A 217 -24.20 20.73 18.79
CA GLU A 217 -25.49 21.40 18.71
C GLU A 217 -25.58 22.27 17.47
N ASP A 218 -26.80 22.57 17.02
CA ASP A 218 -27.06 23.54 15.97
C ASP A 218 -27.26 24.94 16.58
N TYR A 219 -26.48 25.92 16.13
CA TYR A 219 -26.61 27.31 16.56
C TYR A 219 -26.37 28.28 15.39
N LYS A 220 -27.34 29.17 15.13
CA LYS A 220 -27.27 30.21 14.08
C LYS A 220 -26.77 29.69 12.72
N ASN A 221 -27.32 28.55 12.28
CA ASN A 221 -26.99 27.86 11.02
C ASN A 221 -25.57 27.24 10.95
N LYS A 222 -24.88 27.12 12.08
CA LYS A 222 -23.60 26.42 12.21
C LYS A 222 -23.71 25.29 13.24
N LYS A 223 -22.75 24.37 13.18
CA LYS A 223 -22.51 23.40 14.24
C LYS A 223 -21.66 24.04 15.33
N THR A 224 -22.06 23.85 16.58
CA THR A 224 -21.29 24.19 17.78
C THR A 224 -20.77 22.91 18.39
N VAL A 225 -19.46 22.72 18.35
CA VAL A 225 -18.76 21.59 18.97
C VAL A 225 -18.40 21.97 20.41
N ILE A 226 -18.94 21.24 21.37
CA ILE A 226 -18.76 21.48 22.81
C ILE A 226 -17.63 20.58 23.32
N LEU A 227 -16.62 21.19 23.94
CA LEU A 227 -15.47 20.49 24.49
C LEU A 227 -15.64 20.24 26.00
N GLU A 228 -15.02 19.19 26.51
CA GLU A 228 -15.04 18.82 27.94
C GLU A 228 -14.55 19.95 28.87
N ASN A 229 -13.65 20.80 28.37
CA ASN A 229 -13.12 21.95 29.12
C ASN A 229 -14.03 23.20 29.10
N GLY A 230 -15.26 23.08 28.58
CA GLY A 230 -16.25 24.17 28.50
C GLY A 230 -16.07 25.13 27.32
N LYS A 231 -15.02 24.98 26.50
CA LYS A 231 -14.86 25.77 25.26
C LYS A 231 -15.76 25.23 24.16
N THR A 232 -16.10 26.10 23.20
CA THR A 232 -16.88 25.74 22.02
C THR A 232 -16.16 26.12 20.73
N ILE A 233 -16.34 25.32 19.68
CA ILE A 233 -15.80 25.59 18.33
C ILE A 233 -16.96 25.63 17.34
N GLN A 234 -17.01 26.67 16.50
CA GLN A 234 -17.99 26.77 15.43
C GLN A 234 -17.50 26.06 14.17
N ALA A 235 -18.40 25.38 13.47
CA ALA A 235 -18.09 24.69 12.23
C ALA A 235 -19.27 24.75 11.25
N ASP A 236 -18.96 24.95 9.97
CA ASP A 236 -19.92 24.79 8.87
C ASP A 236 -20.09 23.31 8.52
N ILE A 237 -18.99 22.54 8.61
CA ILE A 237 -18.94 21.09 8.36
C ILE A 237 -18.17 20.40 9.49
N ILE A 238 -18.67 19.25 9.92
CA ILE A 238 -17.94 18.32 10.78
C ILE A 238 -17.63 17.06 9.99
N VAL A 239 -16.36 16.66 10.00
CA VAL A 239 -15.93 15.36 9.48
C VAL A 239 -15.53 14.45 10.64
N VAL A 240 -16.07 13.24 10.69
CA VAL A 240 -15.89 12.29 11.79
C VAL A 240 -15.06 11.10 11.32
N ALA A 241 -13.81 11.05 11.74
CA ALA A 241 -12.81 10.04 11.37
C ALA A 241 -12.24 9.33 12.61
N THR A 242 -13.11 8.82 13.48
CA THR A 242 -12.74 8.20 14.77
C THR A 242 -12.40 6.70 14.69
N GLY A 243 -12.35 6.16 13.47
CA GLY A 243 -12.01 4.77 13.20
C GLY A 243 -13.11 4.04 12.45
N VAL A 244 -12.81 2.78 12.12
CA VAL A 244 -13.70 1.87 11.41
C VAL A 244 -13.69 0.52 12.09
N LYS A 245 -14.73 -0.28 11.85
CA LYS A 245 -14.81 -1.66 12.30
C LYS A 245 -15.27 -2.58 11.17
N PRO A 246 -14.88 -3.85 11.16
CA PRO A 246 -15.38 -4.84 10.21
C PRO A 246 -16.91 -4.84 10.11
N ASN A 247 -17.41 -4.94 8.88
CA ASN A 247 -18.84 -4.95 8.61
C ASN A 247 -19.39 -6.38 8.76
N THR A 248 -19.75 -6.75 9.99
CA THR A 248 -20.13 -8.13 10.36
C THR A 248 -21.50 -8.25 11.04
N SER A 249 -22.24 -7.16 11.26
CA SER A 249 -23.49 -7.19 12.05
C SER A 249 -24.57 -8.09 11.45
N PHE A 250 -24.64 -8.20 10.13
CA PHE A 250 -25.58 -9.09 9.42
C PHE A 250 -25.26 -10.59 9.59
N LEU A 251 -24.15 -10.93 10.26
CA LEU A 251 -23.75 -12.30 10.57
C LEU A 251 -24.27 -12.75 11.95
N GLU A 252 -24.86 -11.85 12.75
CA GLU A 252 -25.44 -12.19 14.04
C GLU A 252 -26.48 -13.32 13.88
N GLY A 253 -26.32 -14.39 14.65
CA GLY A 253 -27.18 -15.58 14.55
C GLY A 253 -26.83 -16.59 13.44
N SER A 254 -25.93 -16.26 12.51
CA SER A 254 -25.62 -17.11 11.33
C SER A 254 -24.75 -18.35 11.64
N SER A 255 -24.20 -18.50 12.85
CA SER A 255 -23.17 -19.48 13.25
C SER A 255 -21.76 -19.30 12.64
N ILE A 256 -21.56 -18.28 11.79
CA ILE A 256 -20.23 -17.85 11.35
C ILE A 256 -19.50 -17.22 12.55
N LYS A 257 -18.27 -17.66 12.83
CA LYS A 257 -17.46 -17.16 13.94
C LYS A 257 -16.91 -15.78 13.62
N VAL A 258 -17.25 -14.82 14.47
CA VAL A 258 -16.79 -13.44 14.42
C VAL A 258 -16.17 -13.09 15.77
N ASP A 259 -15.01 -12.44 15.74
CA ASP A 259 -14.38 -11.79 16.88
C ASP A 259 -14.20 -10.30 16.54
N HIS A 260 -12.99 -9.85 16.22
CA HIS A 260 -12.79 -8.52 15.64
C HIS A 260 -13.28 -8.46 14.19
N GLY A 261 -13.13 -9.55 13.44
CA GLY A 261 -13.70 -9.76 12.10
C GLY A 261 -14.13 -11.22 11.93
N VAL A 262 -14.50 -11.62 10.70
CA VAL A 262 -14.78 -13.02 10.37
C VAL A 262 -13.49 -13.83 10.51
N ILE A 263 -13.48 -14.79 11.43
CA ILE A 263 -12.30 -15.61 11.69
C ILE A 263 -12.11 -16.57 10.53
N VAL A 264 -10.95 -16.49 9.87
CA VAL A 264 -10.60 -17.37 8.75
C VAL A 264 -9.30 -18.13 8.96
N ASN A 265 -9.20 -19.31 8.35
CA ASN A 265 -7.94 -20.07 8.33
C ASN A 265 -6.95 -19.51 7.28
N ASN A 266 -5.81 -20.18 7.11
CA ASN A 266 -4.80 -19.78 6.12
C ASN A 266 -5.27 -19.89 4.66
N LYS A 267 -6.39 -20.57 4.38
CA LYS A 267 -7.02 -20.62 3.06
C LYS A 267 -8.12 -19.56 2.88
N LEU A 268 -8.30 -18.69 3.88
CA LEU A 268 -9.36 -17.68 3.98
C LEU A 268 -10.78 -18.27 4.08
N GLU A 269 -10.88 -19.54 4.50
CA GLU A 269 -12.15 -20.20 4.79
C GLU A 269 -12.62 -19.83 6.19
N SER A 270 -13.93 -19.56 6.33
CA SER A 270 -14.57 -19.44 7.64
C SER A 270 -14.73 -20.80 8.31
N ASN A 271 -15.31 -20.84 9.50
CA ASN A 271 -15.68 -22.10 10.16
C ASN A 271 -16.84 -22.84 9.49
N ILE A 272 -17.54 -22.21 8.54
CA ILE A 272 -18.61 -22.83 7.77
C ILE A 272 -18.04 -23.22 6.41
N GLN A 273 -18.27 -24.48 6.04
CA GLN A 273 -17.94 -24.99 4.71
C GLN A 273 -18.51 -24.07 3.63
N ASN A 274 -17.73 -23.84 2.57
CA ASN A 274 -18.14 -23.06 1.38
C ASN A 274 -18.28 -21.54 1.60
N ILE A 275 -18.00 -21.03 2.80
CA ILE A 275 -18.02 -19.60 3.10
C ILE A 275 -16.60 -19.11 3.41
N TYR A 276 -16.19 -18.06 2.70
CA TYR A 276 -14.88 -17.42 2.76
C TYR A 276 -15.03 -15.96 3.20
N ALA A 277 -13.94 -15.34 3.67
CA ALA A 277 -13.92 -13.90 3.91
C ALA A 277 -12.62 -13.24 3.41
N ALA A 278 -12.72 -12.00 2.90
CA ALA A 278 -11.60 -11.28 2.31
C ALA A 278 -11.61 -9.77 2.57
N GLY A 279 -10.42 -9.16 2.65
CA GLY A 279 -10.25 -7.74 2.99
C GLY A 279 -10.57 -7.42 4.44
N ASP A 280 -10.99 -6.18 4.70
CA ASP A 280 -11.14 -5.63 6.05
C ASP A 280 -12.18 -6.35 6.92
N VAL A 281 -13.06 -7.16 6.34
CA VAL A 281 -14.00 -7.99 7.12
C VAL A 281 -13.34 -9.24 7.71
N ALA A 282 -12.21 -9.68 7.13
CA ALA A 282 -11.55 -10.92 7.50
C ALA A 282 -10.50 -10.71 8.60
N GLN A 283 -10.59 -11.53 9.65
CA GLN A 283 -9.56 -11.71 10.67
C GLN A 283 -8.75 -12.96 10.31
N GLY A 284 -7.59 -12.74 9.70
CA GLY A 284 -6.72 -13.77 9.13
C GLY A 284 -5.33 -13.77 9.76
N PRO A 285 -4.43 -14.68 9.32
CA PRO A 285 -3.09 -14.78 9.89
C PRO A 285 -2.30 -13.47 9.70
N ASP A 286 -1.53 -13.11 10.72
CA ASP A 286 -0.54 -12.05 10.65
C ASP A 286 0.84 -12.65 10.29
N PHE A 287 1.67 -11.90 9.54
CA PHE A 287 2.95 -12.43 9.07
C PHE A 287 4.02 -12.51 10.17
N LEU A 288 4.01 -11.58 11.13
CA LEU A 288 5.07 -11.43 12.13
C LEU A 288 4.71 -12.08 13.46
N THR A 289 3.43 -12.10 13.79
CA THR A 289 2.89 -12.76 14.95
C THR A 289 2.32 -14.11 14.52
N SER A 290 2.33 -15.10 15.41
CA SER A 290 1.56 -16.34 15.19
C SER A 290 0.06 -16.14 15.43
N GLY A 291 -0.42 -14.89 15.37
CA GLY A 291 -1.76 -14.47 15.73
C GLY A 291 -2.65 -14.20 14.51
N TRP A 292 -3.88 -13.82 14.81
CA TRP A 292 -4.92 -13.49 13.84
C TRP A 292 -5.39 -12.06 14.04
N SER A 293 -5.33 -11.25 12.98
CA SER A 293 -5.73 -9.85 13.02
C SER A 293 -6.45 -9.40 11.75
N VAL A 294 -7.20 -8.31 11.91
CA VAL A 294 -7.81 -7.59 10.78
C VAL A 294 -6.79 -6.61 10.23
N HIS A 295 -6.39 -6.82 8.98
CA HIS A 295 -5.47 -5.94 8.27
C HIS A 295 -6.24 -5.12 7.24
N ALA A 296 -6.77 -3.98 7.68
CA ALA A 296 -7.60 -3.08 6.88
C ALA A 296 -6.76 -2.21 5.92
N VAL A 297 -6.06 -2.86 4.99
CA VAL A 297 -5.26 -2.18 3.95
C VAL A 297 -5.53 -2.82 2.58
N GLN A 298 -5.61 -1.96 1.56
CA GLN A 298 -5.99 -2.40 0.22
C GLN A 298 -5.11 -3.52 -0.38
N PRO A 299 -3.77 -3.54 -0.23
CA PRO A 299 -2.95 -4.65 -0.72
C PRO A 299 -3.35 -5.99 -0.12
N THR A 300 -3.68 -6.01 1.19
CA THR A 300 -4.22 -7.21 1.85
C THR A 300 -5.56 -7.59 1.26
N GLY A 301 -6.48 -6.64 1.06
CA GLY A 301 -7.78 -6.95 0.46
C GLY A 301 -7.69 -7.56 -0.93
N VAL A 302 -6.83 -7.02 -1.79
CA VAL A 302 -6.57 -7.57 -3.14
C VAL A 302 -6.00 -8.99 -3.06
N GLU A 303 -5.01 -9.23 -2.20
CA GLU A 303 -4.43 -10.55 -2.05
C GLU A 303 -5.40 -11.55 -1.42
N HIS A 304 -6.17 -11.13 -0.41
CA HIS A 304 -7.25 -11.94 0.17
C HIS A 304 -8.27 -12.34 -0.88
N GLY A 305 -8.77 -11.38 -1.68
CA GLY A 305 -9.73 -11.67 -2.75
C GLY A 305 -9.19 -12.68 -3.76
N ARG A 306 -7.91 -12.55 -4.14
CA ARG A 306 -7.24 -13.49 -5.04
C ARG A 306 -7.12 -14.89 -4.42
N VAL A 307 -6.64 -15.01 -3.18
CA VAL A 307 -6.44 -16.29 -2.50
C VAL A 307 -7.77 -16.99 -2.25
N ALA A 308 -8.79 -16.27 -1.76
CA ALA A 308 -10.11 -16.82 -1.51
C ALA A 308 -10.74 -17.35 -2.80
N ALA A 309 -10.68 -16.60 -3.91
CA ALA A 309 -11.19 -17.07 -5.20
C ALA A 309 -10.51 -18.35 -5.69
N LEU A 310 -9.19 -18.48 -5.53
CA LEU A 310 -8.48 -19.70 -5.89
C LEU A 310 -8.93 -20.88 -5.02
N GLY A 311 -9.09 -20.67 -3.71
CA GLY A 311 -9.64 -21.67 -2.78
C GLY A 311 -11.07 -22.08 -3.14
N MET A 312 -11.93 -21.13 -3.50
CA MET A 312 -13.30 -21.39 -3.96
C MET A 312 -13.35 -22.27 -5.22
N THR A 313 -12.34 -22.17 -6.10
CA THR A 313 -12.18 -23.05 -7.28
C THR A 313 -11.48 -24.39 -6.99
N GLY A 314 -11.20 -24.70 -5.72
CA GLY A 314 -10.57 -25.95 -5.28
C GLY A 314 -9.04 -25.98 -5.39
N GLN A 315 -8.38 -24.83 -5.61
CA GLN A 315 -6.92 -24.78 -5.63
C GLN A 315 -6.35 -24.71 -4.21
N GLU A 316 -5.28 -25.48 -3.98
CA GLU A 316 -4.55 -25.49 -2.72
C GLU A 316 -3.59 -24.31 -2.62
N ILE A 317 -4.01 -23.25 -1.95
CA ILE A 317 -3.22 -22.04 -1.69
C ILE A 317 -3.36 -21.58 -0.25
N ASN A 318 -2.23 -21.23 0.37
CA ASN A 318 -2.19 -20.66 1.71
C ASN A 318 -1.78 -19.19 1.66
N TYR A 319 -2.60 -18.35 2.28
CA TYR A 319 -2.25 -17.01 2.68
C TYR A 319 -1.20 -17.06 3.81
N ARG A 320 -0.08 -16.36 3.61
CA ARG A 320 1.07 -16.37 4.53
C ARG A 320 0.99 -15.32 5.63
N GLY A 321 -0.10 -14.55 5.63
CA GLY A 321 -0.30 -13.42 6.52
C GLY A 321 0.11 -12.08 5.93
N SER A 322 -0.45 -11.02 6.50
CA SER A 322 -0.13 -9.62 6.14
C SER A 322 1.08 -9.14 6.92
N LEU A 323 1.96 -8.38 6.27
CA LEU A 323 2.89 -7.52 7.00
C LEU A 323 2.11 -6.29 7.50
N ASN A 324 2.06 -6.08 8.81
CA ASN A 324 1.53 -4.84 9.38
C ASN A 324 2.41 -3.66 8.93
N MET A 325 1.88 -2.82 8.05
CA MET A 325 2.59 -1.69 7.49
C MET A 325 1.60 -0.58 7.18
N ASN A 326 1.87 0.61 7.71
CA ASN A 326 1.14 1.82 7.36
C ASN A 326 2.12 2.85 6.81
N VAL A 327 1.74 3.51 5.71
CA VAL A 327 2.45 4.66 5.15
C VAL A 327 1.43 5.78 4.99
N LEU A 328 1.73 6.92 5.58
CA LEU A 328 0.83 8.05 5.68
C LEU A 328 1.54 9.32 5.21
N ASP A 329 0.95 10.02 4.25
CA ASP A 329 1.31 11.40 3.98
C ASP A 329 0.44 12.31 4.85
N THR A 330 1.05 13.27 5.52
CA THR A 330 0.35 14.32 6.27
C THR A 330 0.90 15.67 5.84
N LEU A 331 0.24 16.29 4.84
CA LEU A 331 0.62 17.59 4.29
C LEU A 331 2.08 17.64 3.79
N GLY A 332 2.52 16.58 3.12
CA GLY A 332 3.87 16.40 2.59
C GLY A 332 4.89 15.82 3.58
N LEU A 333 4.51 15.56 4.85
CA LEU A 333 5.36 14.81 5.77
C LEU A 333 4.95 13.35 5.77
N VAL A 334 5.76 12.53 5.09
CA VAL A 334 5.54 11.10 5.05
C VAL A 334 6.01 10.46 6.35
N SER A 335 5.16 9.64 6.93
CA SER A 335 5.42 8.84 8.11
C SER A 335 5.01 7.39 7.87
N CYS A 336 5.66 6.44 8.54
CA CYS A 336 5.36 5.02 8.40
C CYS A 336 5.59 4.23 9.68
N SER A 337 4.81 3.17 9.84
CA SER A 337 4.96 2.18 10.90
C SER A 337 5.06 0.80 10.28
N PHE A 338 5.95 -0.02 10.81
CA PHE A 338 6.22 -1.37 10.32
C PHE A 338 6.25 -2.38 11.45
N GLY A 339 5.62 -3.51 11.21
CA GLY A 339 5.64 -4.69 12.07
C GLY A 339 5.34 -4.37 13.53
N LEU A 340 6.13 -4.94 14.43
CA LEU A 340 6.05 -4.74 15.87
C LEU A 340 6.73 -3.43 16.26
N TRP A 341 6.17 -2.31 15.80
CA TRP A 341 6.77 -0.97 15.93
C TRP A 341 6.82 -0.45 17.38
N GLU A 342 6.02 -1.03 18.28
CA GLU A 342 6.10 -0.79 19.73
C GLU A 342 7.24 -1.58 20.40
N GLY A 343 7.81 -2.55 19.69
CA GLY A 343 8.74 -3.53 20.25
C GLY A 343 8.01 -4.72 20.89
N ILE A 344 8.80 -5.59 21.52
CA ILE A 344 8.34 -6.76 22.28
C ILE A 344 9.03 -6.79 23.63
N GLU A 345 8.47 -7.53 24.59
CA GLU A 345 9.15 -7.82 25.84
C GLU A 345 10.48 -8.55 25.60
N GLY A 346 11.55 -8.11 26.26
CA GLY A 346 12.90 -8.62 26.05
C GLY A 346 13.60 -8.13 24.77
N GLY A 347 12.89 -7.44 23.88
CA GLY A 347 13.45 -6.82 22.68
C GLY A 347 14.30 -5.59 22.97
N GLN A 348 15.09 -5.17 21.97
CA GLN A 348 15.92 -3.96 22.05
C GLN A 348 15.39 -2.88 21.11
N GLN A 349 15.51 -1.62 21.53
CA GLN A 349 14.99 -0.47 20.79
C GLN A 349 16.03 0.66 20.73
N VAL A 350 16.13 1.30 19.58
CA VAL A 350 16.90 2.52 19.37
C VAL A 350 16.02 3.60 18.75
N LYS A 351 16.20 4.85 19.20
CA LYS A 351 15.41 6.01 18.77
C LYS A 351 16.35 7.15 18.40
N ARG A 352 16.06 7.83 17.29
CA ARG A 352 16.77 9.04 16.85
C ARG A 352 15.78 10.10 16.39
N LEU A 353 15.79 11.24 17.08
CA LEU A 353 14.98 12.41 16.75
C LEU A 353 15.87 13.54 16.23
N ASP A 354 15.43 14.14 15.13
CA ASP A 354 15.96 15.34 14.52
C ASP A 354 14.76 16.25 14.23
N GLU A 355 14.39 17.05 15.24
CA GLU A 355 13.21 17.91 15.17
C GLU A 355 13.35 19.02 14.14
N GLU A 356 14.56 19.51 13.90
CA GLU A 356 14.82 20.61 12.97
C GLU A 356 14.45 20.21 11.54
N ASN A 357 14.75 18.96 11.16
CA ASN A 357 14.46 18.43 9.83
C ASN A 357 13.20 17.57 9.78
N PHE A 358 12.38 17.56 10.84
CA PHE A 358 11.18 16.71 10.95
C PHE A 358 11.46 15.22 10.69
N ARG A 359 12.57 14.73 11.24
CA ARG A 359 13.01 13.34 11.08
C ARG A 359 12.95 12.59 12.39
N TYR A 360 12.36 11.39 12.34
CA TYR A 360 12.36 10.47 13.46
C TYR A 360 12.55 9.04 12.97
N THR A 361 13.30 8.25 13.72
CA THR A 361 13.57 6.85 13.41
C THR A 361 13.57 6.05 14.69
N VAL A 362 12.75 5.00 14.71
CA VAL A 362 12.72 3.96 15.74
C VAL A 362 12.95 2.64 15.06
N LEU A 363 13.88 1.83 15.58
CA LEU A 363 14.11 0.46 15.16
C LEU A 363 13.92 -0.45 16.38
N ASN A 364 13.15 -1.53 16.20
CA ASN A 364 12.89 -2.53 17.22
C ASN A 364 13.46 -3.88 16.79
N PHE A 365 14.19 -4.50 17.68
CA PHE A 365 14.91 -5.74 17.43
C PHE A 365 14.45 -6.85 18.37
N ASP A 366 14.33 -8.04 17.79
CA ASP A 366 14.33 -9.32 18.50
C ASP A 366 15.64 -10.03 18.14
N GLU A 367 16.48 -10.28 19.15
CA GLU A 367 17.88 -10.66 18.96
C GLU A 367 18.61 -9.73 17.95
N ASP A 368 19.00 -10.27 16.80
CA ASP A 368 19.68 -9.57 15.71
C ASP A 368 18.79 -9.31 14.49
N ARG A 369 17.47 -9.39 14.65
CA ARG A 369 16.48 -9.19 13.57
C ARG A 369 15.67 -7.94 13.79
N LEU A 370 15.49 -7.14 12.74
CA LEU A 370 14.55 -6.03 12.77
C LEU A 370 13.11 -6.57 12.70
N ILE A 371 12.30 -6.32 13.72
CA ILE A 371 10.91 -6.79 13.82
C ILE A 371 9.88 -5.66 13.67
N GLY A 372 10.30 -4.42 13.86
CA GLY A 372 9.44 -3.28 13.69
C GLY A 372 10.18 -1.95 13.63
N ALA A 373 9.52 -0.93 13.10
CA ALA A 373 10.11 0.39 12.96
C ALA A 373 9.05 1.50 12.88
N LEU A 374 9.44 2.71 13.28
CA LEU A 374 8.72 3.95 13.01
C LEU A 374 9.64 4.90 12.26
N LEU A 375 9.17 5.48 11.16
CA LEU A 375 9.92 6.52 10.46
C LEU A 375 9.03 7.75 10.21
N VAL A 376 9.58 8.94 10.42
CA VAL A 376 8.97 10.23 10.03
C VAL A 376 10.02 10.99 9.21
N GLY A 377 9.63 11.53 8.04
CA GLY A 377 10.51 12.34 7.20
C GLY A 377 11.69 11.58 6.56
N ARG A 378 11.59 10.25 6.45
CA ARG A 378 12.64 9.31 5.99
C ARG A 378 12.11 8.39 4.89
N THR A 379 11.57 8.96 3.81
CA THR A 379 10.95 8.19 2.72
C THR A 379 11.93 7.25 2.04
N GLU A 380 13.21 7.61 2.01
CA GLU A 380 14.32 6.84 1.47
C GLU A 380 14.51 5.48 2.15
N ASN A 381 14.08 5.33 3.40
CA ASN A 381 14.32 4.13 4.21
C ASN A 381 13.15 3.12 4.18
N ILE A 382 12.00 3.48 3.61
CA ILE A 382 10.77 2.68 3.71
C ILE A 382 10.94 1.28 3.07
N GLY A 383 11.50 1.22 1.87
CA GLY A 383 11.74 -0.06 1.18
C GLY A 383 12.78 -0.94 1.90
N VAL A 384 13.80 -0.31 2.47
CA VAL A 384 14.86 -0.98 3.25
C VAL A 384 14.29 -1.63 4.50
N VAL A 385 13.55 -0.87 5.30
CA VAL A 385 12.93 -1.36 6.54
C VAL A 385 11.94 -2.49 6.24
N ARG A 386 11.10 -2.32 5.21
CA ARG A 386 10.20 -3.38 4.75
C ARG A 386 10.97 -4.65 4.42
N GLY A 387 12.03 -4.54 3.63
CA GLY A 387 12.84 -5.67 3.18
C GLY A 387 13.45 -6.44 4.35
N LEU A 388 14.05 -5.73 5.32
CA LEU A 388 14.65 -6.34 6.51
C LEU A 388 13.63 -7.11 7.36
N ILE A 389 12.47 -6.51 7.61
CA ILE A 389 11.40 -7.11 8.44
C ILE A 389 10.78 -8.31 7.71
N GLN A 390 10.39 -8.11 6.44
CA GLN A 390 9.69 -9.14 5.66
C GLN A 390 10.56 -10.35 5.35
N THR A 391 11.87 -10.16 5.18
CA THR A 391 12.81 -11.29 4.98
C THR A 391 13.27 -11.90 6.30
N SER A 392 12.95 -11.25 7.43
CA SER A 392 13.48 -11.59 8.75
C SER A 392 14.97 -11.86 8.65
N LEU A 393 15.75 -10.89 8.17
CA LEU A 393 17.19 -11.06 7.97
C LEU A 393 17.94 -10.97 9.32
N ARG A 394 18.95 -11.83 9.52
CA ARG A 394 19.89 -11.71 10.65
C ARG A 394 20.91 -10.63 10.35
N LEU A 395 20.97 -9.59 11.18
CA LEU A 395 21.87 -8.45 11.00
C LEU A 395 23.26 -8.72 11.60
N GLY A 396 23.41 -9.67 12.53
CA GLY A 396 24.68 -9.93 13.19
C GLY A 396 25.33 -8.64 13.75
N PRO A 397 26.60 -8.33 13.43
CA PRO A 397 27.28 -7.13 13.92
C PRO A 397 26.60 -5.80 13.53
N TRP A 398 25.79 -5.79 12.46
CA TRP A 398 25.06 -4.60 12.05
C TRP A 398 24.03 -4.18 13.09
N LYS A 399 23.48 -5.12 13.87
CA LYS A 399 22.53 -4.77 14.93
C LYS A 399 23.18 -3.84 15.97
N ASP A 400 24.42 -4.11 16.40
CA ASP A 400 25.08 -3.25 17.39
C ASP A 400 25.45 -1.87 16.82
N ARG A 401 25.79 -1.78 15.53
CA ARG A 401 26.01 -0.49 14.85
C ARG A 401 24.72 0.34 14.79
N LEU A 402 23.60 -0.30 14.44
CA LEU A 402 22.30 0.37 14.37
C LEU A 402 21.80 0.84 15.74
N MET A 403 22.18 0.15 16.83
CA MET A 403 21.91 0.60 18.19
C MET A 403 22.65 1.91 18.54
N VAL A 404 23.76 2.21 17.86
CA VAL A 404 24.49 3.48 18.01
C VAL A 404 23.93 4.55 17.07
N ASP A 405 23.75 4.22 15.80
CA ASP A 405 23.12 5.12 14.81
C ASP A 405 22.12 4.37 13.91
N PRO A 406 20.80 4.55 14.13
CA PRO A 406 19.78 3.89 13.31
C PRO A 406 19.70 4.46 11.88
N ASN A 407 20.40 5.55 11.57
CA ASN A 407 20.45 6.08 10.20
C ASN A 407 21.33 5.24 9.27
N GLU A 408 22.16 4.34 9.81
CA GLU A 408 22.96 3.40 9.00
C GLU A 408 22.15 2.22 8.42
N ILE A 409 20.82 2.22 8.57
CA ILE A 409 19.94 1.11 8.17
C ILE A 409 20.06 0.72 6.68
N VAL A 410 20.34 1.68 5.81
CA VAL A 410 20.57 1.44 4.38
C VAL A 410 21.86 0.63 4.16
N ALA A 411 22.95 1.01 4.83
CA ALA A 411 24.21 0.29 4.75
C ALA A 411 24.07 -1.14 5.29
N ALA A 412 23.39 -1.28 6.44
CA ALA A 412 23.07 -2.57 7.03
C ALA A 412 22.30 -3.48 6.06
N TYR A 413 21.30 -2.95 5.36
CA TYR A 413 20.53 -3.71 4.37
C TYR A 413 21.37 -4.12 3.16
N ILE A 414 22.13 -3.19 2.56
CA ILE A 414 22.94 -3.48 1.36
C ILE A 414 23.96 -4.57 1.66
N GLU A 415 24.71 -4.45 2.77
CA GLU A 415 25.74 -5.43 3.12
C GLU A 415 25.13 -6.77 3.53
N SER A 416 24.07 -6.75 4.35
CA SER A 416 23.45 -7.99 4.83
C SER A 416 22.76 -8.77 3.70
N THR A 417 22.14 -8.07 2.74
CA THR A 417 21.51 -8.73 1.57
C THR A 417 22.53 -9.20 0.53
N THR A 418 23.64 -8.48 0.37
CA THR A 418 24.76 -8.92 -0.50
C THR A 418 25.42 -10.16 0.10
N ALA A 419 25.71 -10.16 1.40
CA ALA A 419 26.23 -11.33 2.12
C ALA A 419 25.24 -12.51 2.08
N TYR A 420 23.93 -12.27 2.25
CA TYR A 420 22.90 -13.30 2.13
C TYR A 420 22.84 -13.89 0.72
N SER A 421 22.95 -13.06 -0.31
CA SER A 421 22.99 -13.49 -1.72
C SER A 421 24.21 -14.36 -1.99
N HIS A 422 25.39 -13.98 -1.49
CA HIS A 422 26.59 -14.80 -1.58
C HIS A 422 26.44 -16.12 -0.81
N ILE A 423 25.97 -16.12 0.43
CA ILE A 423 25.78 -17.35 1.23
C ILE A 423 24.74 -18.28 0.59
N HIS A 424 23.64 -17.75 0.07
CA HIS A 424 22.60 -18.54 -0.60
C HIS A 424 23.10 -19.06 -1.95
N MET A 425 23.86 -18.25 -2.69
CA MET A 425 24.54 -18.69 -3.91
C MET A 425 25.63 -19.74 -3.59
N PHE A 426 26.34 -19.65 -2.46
CA PHE A 426 27.30 -20.64 -1.98
C PHE A 426 26.61 -21.92 -1.46
N ARG A 427 25.41 -21.84 -0.86
CA ARG A 427 24.61 -23.01 -0.44
C ARG A 427 23.97 -23.71 -1.64
N LYS A 428 23.45 -22.95 -2.59
CA LYS A 428 22.94 -23.44 -3.88
C LYS A 428 24.07 -24.01 -4.71
N SER A 429 25.24 -23.34 -4.72
CA SER A 429 26.48 -23.82 -5.31
C SER A 429 27.03 -25.03 -4.57
N ARG A 430 26.94 -25.17 -3.24
CA ARG A 430 27.33 -26.40 -2.52
C ARG A 430 26.40 -27.59 -2.81
N ARG A 431 25.08 -27.37 -2.90
CA ARG A 431 24.13 -28.41 -3.33
C ARG A 431 24.33 -28.78 -4.80
N LYS A 432 24.56 -27.79 -5.66
CA LYS A 432 24.90 -28.00 -7.07
C LYS A 432 26.27 -28.68 -7.19
N ASN A 433 27.26 -28.31 -6.40
CA ASN A 433 28.62 -28.88 -6.34
C ASN A 433 28.66 -30.27 -5.69
N ALA A 434 27.70 -30.63 -4.84
CA ALA A 434 27.53 -32.00 -4.35
C ALA A 434 26.96 -32.90 -5.44
N ALA A 435 25.90 -32.45 -6.14
CA ALA A 435 25.35 -33.14 -7.31
C ALA A 435 26.30 -33.15 -8.52
N ILE A 436 27.15 -32.13 -8.63
CA ILE A 436 28.21 -32.02 -9.64
C ILE A 436 29.42 -32.87 -9.22
N ARG A 437 29.76 -33.03 -7.93
CA ARG A 437 30.84 -33.93 -7.47
C ARG A 437 30.53 -35.41 -7.77
N GLU A 438 29.27 -35.83 -7.66
CA GLU A 438 28.82 -37.13 -8.17
C GLU A 438 28.94 -37.27 -9.70
N ASN A 439 28.95 -36.15 -10.45
CA ASN A 439 29.04 -36.13 -11.91
C ASN A 439 30.42 -35.68 -12.46
N LEU A 440 31.36 -35.25 -11.60
CA LEU A 440 32.70 -34.75 -11.97
C LEU A 440 33.83 -35.71 -11.63
N GLU A 441 33.57 -36.80 -10.91
CA GLU A 441 34.46 -37.98 -10.93
C GLU A 441 34.50 -38.62 -12.34
N ASP A 442 33.53 -38.31 -13.20
CA ASP A 442 33.39 -38.82 -14.57
C ASP A 442 33.98 -37.93 -15.69
N SER A 443 34.42 -36.69 -15.43
CA SER A 443 34.66 -35.74 -16.54
C SER A 443 35.87 -34.80 -16.48
N LEU A 444 36.87 -35.03 -15.62
CA LEU A 444 38.10 -34.23 -15.60
C LEU A 444 39.30 -34.92 -16.27
N GLN A 445 39.35 -34.84 -17.60
CA GLN A 445 40.60 -34.77 -18.37
C GLN A 445 40.61 -33.49 -19.22
N LYS A 446 41.67 -32.70 -19.03
CA LYS A 446 42.22 -31.61 -19.88
C LYS A 446 41.81 -30.15 -19.53
N SER A 447 42.81 -29.29 -19.67
CA SER A 447 43.06 -27.96 -19.06
C SER A 447 43.57 -27.00 -20.17
N PRO A 448 44.09 -25.78 -19.91
CA PRO A 448 43.41 -24.50 -19.59
C PRO A 448 43.90 -23.32 -20.48
N ASP A 449 43.41 -22.08 -20.24
CA ASP A 449 44.17 -20.80 -20.11
C ASP A 449 43.32 -19.53 -20.48
N LYS A 450 43.07 -18.57 -19.56
CA LYS A 450 43.77 -17.26 -19.26
C LYS A 450 43.33 -16.08 -20.17
N ILE A 451 43.22 -14.78 -19.83
CA ILE A 451 43.63 -13.90 -18.71
C ILE A 451 42.99 -12.48 -18.83
N ARG A 452 42.79 -11.82 -17.66
CA ARG A 452 42.86 -10.39 -17.20
C ARG A 452 42.30 -9.13 -17.90
N VAL A 453 42.06 -8.15 -17.00
CA VAL A 453 41.48 -6.79 -17.04
C VAL A 453 42.49 -5.75 -16.53
N SER A 454 42.32 -4.46 -16.88
CA SER A 454 42.77 -3.25 -16.12
C SER A 454 41.99 -2.00 -16.62
N GLY A 455 41.30 -1.17 -15.79
CA GLY A 455 41.78 0.01 -15.00
C GLY A 455 41.73 1.30 -15.86
N SER A 456 41.21 2.50 -15.52
CA SER A 456 41.16 3.30 -14.27
C SER A 456 40.30 4.60 -14.44
N ASN A 457 40.01 5.31 -13.33
CA ASN A 457 39.07 6.44 -13.10
C ASN A 457 39.49 7.85 -13.59
N LYS A 458 38.53 8.80 -13.69
CA LYS A 458 38.47 10.10 -12.94
C LYS A 458 37.16 10.87 -13.21
N GLU A 459 36.65 11.57 -12.18
CA GLU A 459 35.40 12.35 -12.13
C GLU A 459 35.64 13.87 -12.23
N GLU A 460 34.67 14.62 -12.74
CA GLU A 460 34.47 16.06 -12.47
C GLU A 460 32.97 16.42 -12.55
N LYS A 461 32.52 17.37 -11.71
CA LYS A 461 31.12 17.81 -11.47
C LYS A 461 30.75 19.07 -12.28
N VAL A 462 29.45 19.38 -12.42
CA VAL A 462 28.75 20.73 -12.44
C VAL A 462 27.38 20.63 -13.20
N PRO A 463 26.36 21.52 -13.03
CA PRO A 463 25.40 21.76 -11.93
C PRO A 463 23.92 21.46 -12.33
N ILE A 464 22.95 21.72 -11.43
CA ILE A 464 21.52 21.35 -11.56
C ILE A 464 20.67 22.52 -12.08
N GLY A 465 19.76 22.23 -13.02
CA GLY A 465 18.41 22.83 -13.05
C GLY A 465 17.99 23.60 -14.31
N GLU A 466 17.41 22.91 -15.30
CA GLU A 466 16.35 23.44 -16.18
C GLU A 466 15.62 22.28 -16.90
N LYS A 467 14.28 22.35 -17.02
CA LYS A 467 13.48 21.34 -17.74
C LYS A 467 13.70 21.48 -19.24
N ILE A 468 14.44 20.54 -19.85
CA ILE A 468 14.67 20.54 -21.29
C ILE A 468 13.45 19.97 -22.05
N LYS A 469 12.94 20.74 -23.02
CA LYS A 469 11.99 20.29 -24.06
C LYS A 469 12.65 19.22 -24.92
N SER A 470 11.99 18.08 -25.09
CA SER A 470 12.22 17.06 -26.14
C SER A 470 13.66 16.99 -26.69
N LEU A 471 14.55 16.26 -26.00
CA LEU A 471 15.68 15.66 -26.71
C LEU A 471 15.16 14.44 -27.47
N ASP A 472 14.79 14.63 -28.73
CA ASP A 472 14.88 13.53 -29.69
C ASP A 472 16.37 13.23 -29.88
N ILE A 473 16.83 12.09 -29.35
CA ILE A 473 18.23 11.62 -29.42
C ILE A 473 18.65 11.29 -30.88
N ASP A 474 17.78 11.55 -31.87
CA ASP A 474 18.16 11.49 -33.27
C ASP A 474 18.93 12.73 -33.76
N GLU A 475 18.94 13.86 -33.03
CA GLU A 475 19.57 15.11 -33.52
C GLU A 475 20.89 15.54 -32.84
N LEU A 476 21.43 14.77 -31.88
CA LEU A 476 22.64 15.16 -31.12
C LEU A 476 23.83 14.18 -31.20
N GLY A 477 23.91 13.37 -32.25
CA GLY A 477 25.05 12.46 -32.47
C GLY A 477 25.48 12.38 -33.93
N ASP A 478 26.78 12.16 -34.14
CA ASP A 478 27.34 11.83 -35.46
C ASP A 478 26.54 10.67 -36.09
N PRO A 479 25.92 10.87 -37.28
CA PRO A 479 25.08 9.87 -37.94
C PRO A 479 25.84 8.58 -38.30
N ASN A 480 27.18 8.56 -38.18
CA ASN A 480 28.01 7.39 -38.41
C ASN A 480 28.25 6.52 -37.17
N ILE A 481 27.71 6.89 -36.00
CA ILE A 481 27.85 6.09 -34.77
C ILE A 481 26.81 4.98 -34.77
N GLU A 482 27.29 3.73 -34.72
CA GLU A 482 26.45 2.54 -34.60
C GLU A 482 25.51 2.65 -33.37
N LYS A 483 24.21 2.38 -33.58
CA LYS A 483 23.19 2.47 -32.52
C LYS A 483 22.65 1.09 -32.17
N ILE A 484 22.44 0.86 -30.88
CA ILE A 484 21.80 -0.35 -30.32
C ILE A 484 20.46 0.01 -29.68
N LYS A 485 19.55 -0.96 -29.60
CA LYS A 485 18.27 -0.82 -28.89
C LYS A 485 18.35 -1.40 -27.50
N ILE A 486 17.84 -0.67 -26.53
CA ILE A 486 17.67 -1.12 -25.15
C ILE A 486 16.25 -0.82 -24.67
N ARG A 487 15.87 -1.36 -23.51
CA ARG A 487 14.63 -1.02 -22.81
C ARG A 487 14.95 -0.28 -21.52
N LEU A 488 14.43 0.93 -21.36
CA LEU A 488 14.50 1.69 -20.10
C LEU A 488 13.15 1.61 -19.39
N LYS A 489 13.15 1.14 -18.14
CA LYS A 489 11.98 1.09 -17.27
C LYS A 489 12.16 2.02 -16.07
N LEU A 490 11.33 3.05 -15.94
CA LEU A 490 11.35 4.00 -14.83
C LEU A 490 10.08 3.86 -13.99
N TYR A 491 10.21 3.48 -12.72
CA TYR A 491 9.08 3.15 -11.86
C TYR A 491 8.58 4.34 -11.03
N ALA A 492 7.31 4.28 -10.62
CA ALA A 492 6.64 5.26 -9.76
C ALA A 492 6.92 6.71 -10.19
N MET A 493 7.48 7.53 -9.29
CA MET A 493 7.75 8.95 -9.50
C MET A 493 8.78 9.23 -10.62
N LEU A 494 9.55 8.22 -11.04
CA LEU A 494 10.52 8.35 -12.13
C LEU A 494 9.90 8.17 -13.52
N SER A 495 8.67 7.63 -13.62
CA SER A 495 8.02 7.41 -14.92
C SER A 495 7.86 8.70 -15.74
N LYS A 496 7.77 9.86 -15.06
CA LYS A 496 7.71 11.20 -15.67
C LYS A 496 8.96 11.61 -16.46
N TYR A 497 10.09 10.92 -16.29
CA TYR A 497 11.33 11.20 -17.04
C TYR A 497 11.43 10.36 -18.33
N LEU A 498 10.49 9.44 -18.56
CA LEU A 498 10.44 8.71 -19.83
C LEU A 498 10.01 9.65 -20.97
N PRO A 499 10.47 9.37 -22.20
CA PRO A 499 10.03 10.13 -23.38
C PRO A 499 8.53 9.94 -23.65
N ASN A 500 7.93 10.90 -24.35
CA ASN A 500 6.47 10.97 -24.56
C ASN A 500 5.87 9.76 -25.31
N TYR A 501 6.68 9.02 -26.05
CA TYR A 501 6.27 7.79 -26.76
C TYR A 501 6.34 6.52 -25.89
N ALA A 502 6.72 6.64 -24.62
CA ALA A 502 6.82 5.52 -23.71
C ALA A 502 5.45 4.85 -23.47
N GLU A 503 5.46 3.53 -23.34
CA GLU A 503 4.28 2.76 -22.96
C GLU A 503 4.34 2.44 -21.45
N LYS A 504 3.42 3.00 -20.68
CA LYS A 504 3.36 2.88 -19.22
C LYS A 504 4.62 3.40 -18.53
N ASN A 505 5.49 2.50 -18.09
CA ASN A 505 6.70 2.78 -17.33
C ASN A 505 7.95 2.33 -18.09
N GLU A 506 7.85 2.14 -19.40
CA GLU A 506 8.89 1.57 -20.24
C GLU A 506 9.00 2.29 -21.59
N ALA A 507 10.23 2.48 -22.07
CA ALA A 507 10.53 2.97 -23.41
C ALA A 507 11.64 2.13 -24.05
N VAL A 508 11.50 1.85 -25.35
CA VAL A 508 12.60 1.30 -26.16
C VAL A 508 13.43 2.46 -26.68
N LEU A 509 14.70 2.50 -26.32
CA LEU A 509 15.62 3.58 -26.69
C LEU A 509 16.60 3.10 -27.75
N LYS A 510 16.90 3.95 -28.74
CA LYS A 510 18.05 3.77 -29.62
C LYS A 510 19.20 4.62 -29.07
N ILE A 511 20.29 3.96 -28.69
CA ILE A 511 21.42 4.61 -28.01
C ILE A 511 22.71 4.27 -28.76
N ALA A 512 23.72 5.15 -28.69
CA ALA A 512 25.02 4.87 -29.29
C ALA A 512 25.67 3.64 -28.64
N VAL A 513 26.42 2.85 -29.43
CA VAL A 513 27.32 1.82 -28.87
C VAL A 513 28.27 2.46 -27.86
N LYS A 514 28.62 1.71 -26.80
CA LYS A 514 29.43 2.17 -25.65
C LYS A 514 28.73 3.13 -24.69
N THR A 515 27.43 3.39 -24.83
CA THR A 515 26.66 4.12 -23.82
C THR A 515 26.59 3.31 -22.52
N ASN A 516 26.88 3.95 -21.38
CA ASN A 516 26.80 3.32 -20.06
C ASN A 516 25.49 3.68 -19.35
N VAL A 517 25.17 2.94 -18.28
CA VAL A 517 23.94 3.12 -17.49
C VAL A 517 23.78 4.56 -16.98
N GLN A 518 24.86 5.16 -16.46
CA GLN A 518 24.81 6.50 -15.88
C GLN A 518 24.49 7.57 -16.95
N SER A 519 25.07 7.44 -18.14
CA SER A 519 24.82 8.35 -19.26
C SER A 519 23.36 8.33 -19.72
N ILE A 520 22.66 7.19 -19.62
CA ILE A 520 21.21 7.14 -19.91
C ILE A 520 20.42 7.92 -18.86
N LEU A 521 20.72 7.75 -17.57
CA LEU A 521 20.03 8.47 -16.50
C LEU A 521 20.22 9.98 -16.64
N GLU A 522 21.44 10.42 -16.97
CA GLU A 522 21.78 11.82 -17.22
C GLU A 522 21.07 12.37 -18.47
N ALA A 523 21.06 11.62 -19.57
CA ALA A 523 20.40 12.05 -20.81
C ALA A 523 18.90 12.30 -20.65
N TYR A 524 18.23 11.54 -19.78
CA TYR A 524 16.80 11.70 -19.48
C TYR A 524 16.55 12.57 -18.23
N ASN A 525 17.57 13.27 -17.73
CA ASN A 525 17.50 14.13 -16.56
C ASN A 525 16.89 13.44 -15.33
N VAL A 526 17.13 12.13 -15.18
CA VAL A 526 16.68 11.36 -14.02
C VAL A 526 17.61 11.69 -12.85
N PRO A 527 17.13 12.33 -11.76
CA PRO A 527 18.00 12.75 -10.67
C PRO A 527 18.63 11.53 -9.99
N ASN A 528 19.95 11.57 -9.78
CA ASN A 528 20.69 10.45 -9.21
C ASN A 528 20.23 10.11 -7.79
N GLU A 529 19.88 11.14 -7.01
CA GLU A 529 19.28 11.03 -5.68
C GLU A 529 17.94 10.29 -5.71
N TYR A 530 17.26 10.23 -6.85
CA TYR A 530 16.04 9.45 -7.03
C TYR A 530 16.31 8.11 -7.72
N CYS A 531 17.54 7.72 -8.02
CA CYS A 531 17.87 6.43 -8.66
C CYS A 531 18.39 5.42 -7.63
N HIS A 532 17.52 4.94 -6.73
CA HIS A 532 17.92 4.13 -5.58
C HIS A 532 18.22 2.67 -5.93
N LEU A 533 17.34 2.00 -6.67
CA LEU A 533 17.60 0.66 -7.21
C LEU A 533 17.72 0.75 -8.73
N VAL A 534 18.90 0.49 -9.27
CA VAL A 534 19.13 0.39 -10.71
C VAL A 534 19.54 -1.04 -11.03
N LEU A 535 18.80 -1.70 -11.90
CA LEU A 535 19.07 -3.07 -12.36
C LEU A 535 19.34 -3.05 -13.86
N VAL A 536 20.39 -3.76 -14.30
CA VAL A 536 20.61 -4.09 -15.72
C VAL A 536 20.38 -5.59 -15.88
N ASN A 537 19.36 -5.98 -16.65
CA ASN A 537 18.94 -7.37 -16.82
C ASN A 537 18.72 -8.11 -15.48
N GLY A 538 18.24 -7.39 -14.46
CA GLY A 538 18.03 -7.93 -13.11
C GLY A 538 19.25 -7.91 -12.18
N HIS A 539 20.42 -7.48 -12.66
CA HIS A 539 21.62 -7.34 -11.83
C HIS A 539 21.78 -5.91 -11.31
N TYR A 540 22.04 -5.77 -10.01
CA TYR A 540 22.19 -4.47 -9.37
C TYR A 540 23.40 -3.71 -9.90
N ALA A 541 23.18 -2.46 -10.31
CA ALA A 541 24.17 -1.50 -10.75
C ALA A 541 24.37 -0.44 -9.68
N ALA A 542 25.37 -0.65 -8.82
CA ALA A 542 25.71 0.27 -7.75
C ALA A 542 26.07 1.66 -8.33
N PRO A 543 25.74 2.78 -7.65
CA PRO A 543 26.04 4.13 -8.15
C PRO A 543 27.47 4.31 -8.68
N SER A 544 28.47 3.76 -7.97
CA SER A 544 29.89 3.82 -8.33
C SER A 544 30.28 3.00 -9.57
N GLU A 545 29.40 2.11 -10.04
CA GLU A 545 29.65 1.18 -11.15
C GLU A 545 28.89 1.54 -12.42
N ARG A 546 27.84 2.37 -12.33
CA ARG A 546 26.96 2.70 -13.47
C ARG A 546 27.70 3.27 -14.68
N ARG A 547 28.78 4.05 -14.45
CA ARG A 547 29.64 4.57 -15.53
C ARG A 547 30.48 3.50 -16.23
N LYS A 548 30.69 2.34 -15.59
CA LYS A 548 31.50 1.23 -16.10
C LYS A 548 30.66 0.17 -16.82
N ILE A 549 29.34 0.15 -16.61
CA ILE A 549 28.43 -0.83 -17.20
C ILE A 549 28.00 -0.31 -18.57
N ILE A 550 28.67 -0.83 -19.61
CA ILE A 550 28.33 -0.58 -21.01
C ILE A 550 27.12 -1.41 -21.42
N LEU A 551 26.09 -0.75 -21.91
CA LEU A 551 24.85 -1.39 -22.35
C LEU A 551 25.04 -2.09 -23.70
N LYS A 552 24.34 -3.19 -23.88
CA LYS A 552 24.35 -4.03 -25.08
C LYS A 552 22.95 -4.09 -25.71
N GLU A 553 22.90 -4.48 -26.98
CA GLU A 553 21.63 -4.71 -27.68
C GLU A 553 20.71 -5.63 -26.87
N GLY A 554 19.47 -5.17 -26.67
CA GLY A 554 18.43 -5.90 -25.94
C GLY A 554 18.45 -5.73 -24.41
N ASP A 555 19.44 -5.05 -23.84
CA ASP A 555 19.54 -4.84 -22.39
C ASP A 555 18.30 -4.11 -21.84
N VAL A 556 17.93 -4.49 -20.62
CA VAL A 556 16.84 -3.88 -19.86
C VAL A 556 17.43 -3.14 -18.67
N VAL A 557 17.33 -1.82 -18.66
CA VAL A 557 17.69 -0.96 -17.54
C VAL A 557 16.41 -0.62 -16.77
N ALA A 558 16.33 -1.02 -15.51
CA ALA A 558 15.17 -0.78 -14.67
C ALA A 558 15.56 0.04 -13.45
N VAL A 559 14.84 1.12 -13.19
CA VAL A 559 15.18 2.13 -12.18
C VAL A 559 13.98 2.38 -11.28
N TRP A 560 14.17 2.19 -9.98
CA TRP A 560 13.19 2.52 -8.97
C TRP A 560 13.63 3.74 -8.19
N PRO A 561 12.70 4.68 -7.93
CA PRO A 561 12.91 5.66 -6.89
C PRO A 561 13.04 5.01 -5.52
N PRO A 562 13.41 5.78 -4.50
CA PRO A 562 13.05 5.40 -3.14
C PRO A 562 11.52 5.31 -3.12
N VAL A 563 10.96 4.12 -3.30
CA VAL A 563 9.50 3.92 -3.27
C VAL A 563 9.13 3.22 -1.98
N ALA A 564 8.32 3.92 -1.22
CA ALA A 564 7.43 3.38 -0.22
C ALA A 564 6.33 2.54 -0.88
N GLY A 565 6.22 1.27 -0.48
CA GLY A 565 5.01 0.46 -0.73
C GLY A 565 4.90 -0.16 -2.13
N GLY A 566 5.01 -1.49 -2.17
CA GLY A 566 4.86 -2.34 -3.35
C GLY A 566 5.52 -3.69 -3.12
#